data_AF-A0A7Y2QC71-F1
#
_entry.id   AF-A0A7Y2QC71-F1
#
_cell.length_a   1.000
_cell.length_b   1.000
_cell.length_c   1.000
_cell.angle_alpha   90.00
_cell.angle_beta   90.00
_cell.angle_gamma   90.00
#
_symmetry.space_group_name_H-M   'P 1'
#
loop_
_entity.id
_entity.type
_entity.pdbx_description
1 polymer ?
#
loop_
_entity_poly.entity_id
_entity_poly.type
_entity_poly.pdbx_seq_one_letter_code
_entity_poly.pdbx_strand_id
1 'polypeptide(L)'
;AQGIGQALLEGVHYDESGQLLTASYMDYAMPRADDLPSFDLSHQNTPCPSNPLGVKGCGEAGAIGSPPALMNAITDAIGNNMLTMPATPQKVWMAARATH
;
A
#
# COMPACT_ATOMS: atom_id res chain seq x y z
N ALA A 1 -7.19 -4.01 2.36
CA ALA A 1 -6.30 -5.15 2.04
C ALA A 1 -5.30 -4.78 0.93
N GLN A 2 -5.73 -4.59 -0.32
CA GLN A 2 -4.82 -4.30 -1.45
C GLN A 2 -3.83 -3.16 -1.19
N GLY A 3 -4.26 -2.03 -0.63
CA GLY A 3 -3.35 -0.91 -0.39
C GLY A 3 -2.23 -1.21 0.62
N ILE A 4 -2.49 -2.09 1.61
CA ILE A 4 -1.46 -2.60 2.53
C ILE A 4 -0.53 -3.56 1.79
N GLY A 5 -1.10 -4.46 0.96
CA GLY A 5 -0.33 -5.36 0.09
C GLY A 5 0.65 -4.59 -0.80
N GLN A 6 0.17 -3.61 -1.56
CA GLN A 6 1.00 -2.76 -2.41
C GLN A 6 2.08 -1.99 -1.64
N ALA A 7 1.75 -1.50 -0.45
CA ALA A 7 2.69 -0.72 0.34
C ALA A 7 3.79 -1.57 0.99
N LEU A 8 3.52 -2.81 1.41
CA LEU A 8 4.45 -3.60 2.21
C LEU A 8 5.02 -4.85 1.51
N LEU A 9 4.24 -5.48 0.64
CA LEU A 9 4.45 -6.87 0.24
C LEU A 9 4.65 -7.03 -1.26
N GLU A 10 3.72 -6.49 -2.06
CA GLU A 10 3.61 -6.75 -3.48
C GLU A 10 4.77 -6.09 -4.26
N GLY A 11 5.43 -6.87 -5.12
CA GLY A 11 6.55 -6.40 -5.91
C GLY A 11 6.69 -7.22 -7.20
N VAL A 12 6.63 -6.53 -8.35
CA VAL A 12 6.87 -7.14 -9.66
C VAL A 12 8.35 -6.95 -9.99
N HIS A 13 9.05 -8.06 -10.17
CA HIS A 13 10.48 -8.10 -10.46
C HIS A 13 10.75 -8.85 -11.76
N TYR A 14 11.48 -8.18 -12.65
CA TYR A 14 11.99 -8.74 -13.90
C TYR A 14 13.51 -8.85 -13.81
N ASP A 15 14.09 -9.88 -14.44
CA ASP A 15 15.54 -9.94 -14.66
C ASP A 15 15.97 -9.14 -15.90
N GLU A 16 17.27 -9.11 -16.17
CA GLU A 16 17.88 -8.38 -17.29
C GLU A 16 17.41 -8.90 -18.67
N SER A 17 16.92 -10.13 -18.75
CA SER A 17 16.37 -10.72 -19.98
C SER A 17 14.89 -10.39 -20.19
N GLY A 18 14.25 -9.73 -19.21
CA GLY A 18 12.82 -9.44 -19.21
C GLY A 18 11.95 -10.59 -18.70
N GLN A 19 12.54 -11.61 -18.08
CA GLN A 19 11.79 -12.70 -17.46
C GLN A 19 11.16 -12.22 -16.15
N LEU A 20 9.86 -12.46 -15.98
CA LEU A 20 9.15 -12.19 -14.72
C LEU A 20 9.58 -13.21 -13.67
N LEU A 21 10.25 -12.75 -12.61
CA LEU A 21 10.74 -13.58 -11.50
C LEU A 21 9.68 -13.82 -10.43
N THR A 22 8.67 -12.96 -10.36
CA THR A 22 7.60 -12.96 -9.34
C THR A 22 6.27 -13.43 -9.92
N ALA A 23 6.32 -14.50 -10.72
CA ALA A 23 5.17 -15.01 -11.48
C ALA A 23 4.28 -16.00 -10.69
N SER A 24 4.55 -16.20 -9.40
CA SER A 24 3.82 -17.12 -8.53
C SER A 24 3.51 -16.49 -7.18
N TYR A 25 2.52 -17.00 -6.44
CA TYR A 25 2.24 -16.53 -5.08
C TYR A 25 3.29 -16.95 -4.04
N MET A 26 4.29 -17.75 -4.42
CA MET A 26 5.47 -17.97 -3.56
C MET A 26 6.41 -16.77 -3.60
N ASP A 27 6.45 -16.05 -4.72
CA ASP A 27 7.38 -14.97 -4.99
C ASP A 27 6.71 -13.59 -4.95
N TYR A 28 5.42 -13.53 -5.32
CA TYR A 28 4.55 -12.35 -5.21
C TYR A 28 3.68 -12.47 -3.94
N ALA A 29 4.13 -11.81 -2.88
CA ALA A 29 3.47 -11.89 -1.58
C ALA A 29 2.13 -11.14 -1.57
N MET A 30 1.03 -11.90 -1.56
CA MET A 30 -0.32 -11.37 -1.34
C MET A 30 -0.59 -11.16 0.15
N PRO A 31 -1.27 -10.06 0.55
CA PRO A 31 -1.64 -9.84 1.94
C PRO A 31 -2.62 -10.91 2.43
N ARG A 32 -2.35 -11.43 3.63
CA ARG A 32 -3.15 -12.42 4.36
C ARG A 32 -3.95 -11.73 5.46
N ALA A 33 -4.81 -12.50 6.13
CA ALA A 33 -5.70 -11.97 7.16
C ALA A 33 -4.94 -11.38 8.36
N ASP A 34 -3.82 -11.98 8.73
CA ASP A 34 -2.94 -11.57 9.84
C ASP A 34 -1.97 -10.43 9.48
N ASP A 35 -1.85 -10.08 8.20
CA ASP A 35 -1.12 -8.88 7.75
C ASP A 35 -1.92 -7.59 7.93
N LEU A 36 -3.22 -7.69 8.24
CA LEU A 36 -4.15 -6.56 8.24
C LEU A 36 -4.52 -6.15 9.68
N PRO A 37 -4.60 -4.84 9.95
CA PRO A 37 -5.21 -4.37 11.18
C PRO A 37 -6.73 -4.57 11.12
N SER A 38 -7.38 -4.49 12.28
CA SER A 38 -8.83 -4.24 12.30
C SER A 38 -9.11 -2.84 11.76
N PHE A 39 -10.17 -2.69 10.97
CA PHE A 39 -10.52 -1.41 10.35
C PHE A 39 -11.62 -0.71 11.13
N ASP A 40 -11.43 0.58 11.40
CA ASP A 40 -12.49 1.49 11.83
C ASP A 40 -13.03 2.24 10.61
N LEU A 41 -14.36 2.33 10.49
CA LEU A 41 -15.04 2.84 9.30
C LEU A 41 -16.02 3.94 9.69
N SER A 42 -15.86 5.10 9.06
CA SER A 42 -16.81 6.21 9.12
C SER A 42 -17.20 6.64 7.72
N HIS A 43 -18.37 7.29 7.60
CA HIS A 43 -18.92 7.74 6.33
C HIS A 43 -19.35 9.19 6.42
N GLN A 44 -19.03 9.96 5.38
CA GLN A 44 -19.54 11.32 5.18
C GLN A 44 -20.17 11.40 3.79
N ASN A 45 -21.41 11.86 3.73
CA ASN A 45 -22.15 11.95 2.48
C ASN A 45 -22.23 13.40 1.99
N THR A 46 -21.65 13.64 0.82
CA THR A 46 -21.88 14.86 0.04
C THR A 46 -22.46 14.43 -1.31
N PRO A 47 -23.77 14.59 -1.56
CA PRO A 47 -24.42 14.11 -2.78
C PRO A 47 -23.79 14.66 -4.08
N CYS A 48 -23.84 13.88 -5.15
CA CYS A 48 -23.39 14.31 -6.48
C CYS A 48 -24.50 15.10 -7.20
N PRO A 49 -24.33 16.41 -7.49
CA PRO A 49 -25.39 17.22 -8.09
C PRO A 49 -25.71 16.84 -9.54
N SER A 50 -24.78 16.19 -10.25
CA SER A 50 -24.92 15.78 -11.64
C SER A 50 -25.43 14.34 -11.82
N ASN A 51 -25.54 13.56 -10.74
CA ASN A 51 -26.10 12.22 -10.77
C ASN A 51 -27.53 12.25 -10.18
N PRO A 52 -28.57 11.80 -10.91
CA PRO A 52 -29.96 11.86 -10.41
C PRO A 52 -30.22 11.11 -9.09
N LEU A 53 -29.38 10.12 -8.76
CA LEU A 53 -29.44 9.36 -7.51
C LEU A 53 -28.51 9.93 -6.42
N GLY A 54 -27.74 10.98 -6.73
CA GLY A 54 -26.78 11.58 -5.80
C GLY A 54 -25.55 10.73 -5.50
N VAL A 55 -25.35 9.60 -6.19
CA VAL A 55 -24.29 8.62 -5.87
C VAL A 55 -22.92 9.00 -6.43
N LYS A 56 -21.86 8.52 -5.76
CA LYS A 56 -20.46 8.65 -6.18
C LYS A 56 -19.78 7.28 -6.14
N GLY A 57 -18.86 7.03 -7.07
CA GLY A 57 -18.04 5.81 -7.06
C GLY A 57 -17.03 5.83 -5.91
N CYS A 58 -16.80 4.68 -5.29
CA CYS A 58 -15.85 4.52 -4.17
C CYS A 58 -14.98 3.25 -4.29
N GLY A 59 -15.11 2.48 -5.38
CA GLY A 59 -14.47 1.17 -5.51
C GLY A 59 -12.94 1.20 -5.37
N GLU A 60 -12.30 2.26 -5.87
CA GLU A 60 -10.85 2.42 -5.84
C GLU A 60 -10.35 3.21 -4.62
N ALA A 61 -11.24 3.81 -3.82
CA ALA A 61 -10.85 4.73 -2.75
C ALA A 61 -9.91 4.08 -1.72
N GLY A 62 -10.14 2.81 -1.40
CA GLY A 62 -9.27 2.04 -0.53
C GLY A 62 -7.89 1.76 -1.13
N ALA A 63 -7.82 1.45 -2.43
CA ALA A 63 -6.56 1.21 -3.14
C ALA A 63 -5.75 2.50 -3.32
N ILE A 64 -6.42 3.65 -3.45
CA ILE A 64 -5.78 4.96 -3.61
C ILE A 64 -5.29 5.51 -2.27
N GLY A 65 -6.13 5.50 -1.24
CA GLY A 65 -5.82 6.17 0.04
C GLY A 65 -4.91 5.37 0.97
N SER A 66 -5.01 4.03 0.94
CA SER A 66 -4.29 3.18 1.89
C SER A 66 -2.76 3.15 1.70
N PRO A 67 -2.19 3.05 0.47
CA PRO A 67 -0.74 3.04 0.31
C PRO A 67 -0.03 4.29 0.84
N PRO A 68 -0.42 5.53 0.48
CA PRO A 68 0.26 6.71 1.00
C PRO A 68 0.04 6.90 2.50
N ALA A 69 -1.12 6.53 3.04
CA ALA A 69 -1.35 6.59 4.49
C ALA A 69 -0.35 5.72 5.26
N LEU A 70 -0.10 4.49 4.76
CA LEU A 70 0.85 3.58 5.41
C LEU A 70 2.31 4.01 5.21
N MET A 71 2.68 4.45 4.00
CA MET A 71 4.02 4.96 3.74
C MET A 71 4.34 6.17 4.61
N ASN A 72 3.41 7.11 4.75
CA ASN A 72 3.57 8.27 5.64
C ASN A 72 3.75 7.86 7.11
N ALA A 73 3.00 6.86 7.58
CA ALA A 73 3.14 6.36 8.94
C ALA A 73 4.53 5.75 9.19
N ILE A 74 5.08 5.01 8.21
CA ILE A 74 6.42 4.43 8.32
C ILE A 74 7.48 5.52 8.28
N THR A 75 7.41 6.45 7.33
CA THR A 75 8.42 7.52 7.18
C THR A 75 8.44 8.47 8.38
N ASP A 76 7.28 8.77 8.97
CA ASP A 76 7.16 9.48 10.24
C ASP A 76 7.84 8.71 11.38
N ALA A 77 7.58 7.41 11.51
CA ALA A 77 8.14 6.58 12.58
C ALA A 77 9.68 6.43 12.51
N ILE A 78 10.26 6.36 11.31
CA ILE A 78 11.72 6.21 11.12
C ILE A 78 12.46 7.54 10.96
N GLY A 79 11.73 8.67 10.89
CA GLY A 79 12.30 10.00 10.68
C GLY A 79 13.00 10.18 9.33
N ASN A 80 12.66 9.36 8.33
CA ASN A 80 13.30 9.33 7.01
C ASN A 80 12.24 9.20 5.93
N ASN A 81 12.24 10.13 4.97
CA ASN A 81 11.27 10.17 3.88
C ASN A 81 11.77 9.54 2.57
N MET A 82 12.96 8.93 2.57
CA MET A 82 13.55 8.26 1.39
C MET A 82 13.23 6.76 1.36
N LEU A 83 11.95 6.42 1.47
CA LEU A 83 11.47 5.04 1.41
C LEU A 83 10.57 4.84 0.19
N THR A 84 10.78 3.75 -0.55
CA THR A 84 9.98 3.40 -1.73
C THR A 84 9.18 2.12 -1.51
N MET A 85 8.00 2.05 -2.13
CA MET A 85 7.19 0.83 -2.13
C MET A 85 7.84 -0.29 -2.97
N PRO A 86 7.59 -1.56 -2.64
CA PRO A 86 7.08 -1.99 -1.34
C PRO A 86 8.12 -1.67 -0.25
N ALA A 87 7.66 -1.17 0.89
CA ALA A 87 8.41 -0.91 2.10
C ALA A 87 8.71 -2.23 2.83
N THR A 88 9.51 -3.08 2.19
CA THR A 88 9.88 -4.37 2.76
C THR A 88 10.63 -4.18 4.09
N PRO A 89 10.60 -5.16 5.01
CA PRO A 89 11.32 -5.07 6.28
C PRO A 89 12.80 -4.73 6.11
N GLN A 90 13.45 -5.25 5.06
CA GLN A 90 14.84 -4.93 4.73
C GLN A 90 15.01 -3.45 4.38
N LYS A 91 14.18 -2.88 3.50
CA LYS A 91 14.26 -1.46 3.12
C LYS A 91 14.02 -0.56 4.32
N VAL A 92 13.00 -0.87 5.14
CA VAL A 92 12.69 -0.11 6.36
C VAL A 92 13.86 -0.15 7.33
N TRP A 93 14.44 -1.33 7.57
CA TRP A 93 15.60 -1.48 8.45
C TRP A 93 16.83 -0.69 7.96
N MET A 94 17.12 -0.75 6.65
CA MET A 94 18.22 0.04 6.06
C MET A 94 17.97 1.54 6.21
N ALA A 95 16.75 2.00 5.92
CA ALA A 95 16.38 3.41 6.00
C ALA A 95 16.43 3.95 7.43
N ALA A 96 16.00 3.17 8.42
CA ALA A 96 16.04 3.53 9.84
C ALA A 96 17.47 3.57 10.40
N ARG A 97 18.41 2.78 9.86
CA ARG A 97 19.81 2.80 10.27
C ARG A 97 20.61 3.95 9.65
N ALA A 98 20.18 4.47 8.51
CA ALA A 98 20.86 5.57 7.82
C ALA A 98 20.63 6.94 8.50
N THR A 99 19.66 7.03 9.42
CA THR A 99 19.34 8.22 10.21
C THR A 99 20.13 8.32 11.53
N HIS A 100 21.10 7.43 11.76
CA HIS A 100 22.07 7.45 12.87
C HIS A 100 23.48 7.79 12.38
#